data_AF-A0A9P9J565-F1
#
_entry.id   AF-A0A9P9J565-F1
#
_cell.length_a   1.000
_cell.length_b   1.000
_cell.length_c   1.000
_cell.angle_alpha   90.00
_cell.angle_beta   90.00
_cell.angle_gamma   90.00
#
_symmetry.space_group_name_H-M   'P 1'
#
loop_
_entity.id
_entity.type
_entity.pdbx_description
1 polymer ?
#
loop_
_entity_poly.entity_id
_entity_poly.type
_entity_poly.pdbx_seq_one_letter_code
_entity_poly.pdbx_strand_id
1 'polypeptide(L)'
;MVEDSVGTDVRREIKCFAQDTRRQSHEILQQLLLSPPTESLDSLLKRGEISGWATHDTGVYLLCNEFVRHIERVDGLQDTRYLSKPSGPLRTPFTCVWAYPTYSTKKQMFGHTMDKTNLYLAGQYAKIGPHPTVRTQDRFPVQESHNDKGVPWVMIYPKWRQME
;
A
#
# COMPACT_ATOMS: atom_id res chain seq x y z
N MET A 1 -21.75 -2.96 -57.84
CA MET A 1 -20.80 -2.25 -56.95
C MET A 1 -21.56 -1.72 -55.74
N VAL A 2 -21.85 -2.57 -54.76
CA VAL A 2 -22.53 -2.19 -53.51
C VAL A 2 -21.96 -3.08 -52.40
N GLU A 3 -20.68 -2.91 -52.05
CA GLU A 3 -20.07 -3.66 -50.94
C GLU A 3 -19.26 -2.80 -49.94
N ASP A 4 -19.03 -1.51 -50.21
CA ASP A 4 -18.16 -0.68 -49.34
C ASP A 4 -18.87 0.12 -48.24
N SER A 5 -20.19 0.31 -48.27
CA SER A 5 -20.86 1.17 -47.27
C SER A 5 -21.07 0.48 -45.92
N VAL A 6 -21.28 -0.84 -45.91
CA VAL A 6 -21.57 -1.61 -44.69
C VAL A 6 -20.32 -1.77 -43.83
N GLY A 7 -19.15 -1.98 -44.44
CA GLY A 7 -17.88 -2.11 -43.72
C GLY A 7 -17.39 -0.81 -43.06
N THR A 8 -17.83 0.34 -43.56
CA THR A 8 -17.44 1.65 -43.04
C THR A 8 -18.24 2.04 -41.79
N ASP A 9 -19.50 1.60 -41.72
CA ASP A 9 -20.42 1.89 -40.61
C ASP A 9 -20.08 1.05 -39.37
N VAL A 10 -19.84 -0.25 -39.56
CA VAL A 10 -19.38 -1.15 -38.49
C VAL A 10 -18.04 -0.70 -37.89
N ARG A 11 -17.12 -0.18 -38.72
CA ARG A 11 -15.83 0.37 -38.24
C ARG A 11 -16.00 1.67 -37.44
N ARG A 12 -17.03 2.47 -37.72
CA ARG A 12 -17.37 3.66 -36.92
C ARG A 12 -18.00 3.26 -35.60
N GLU A 13 -18.94 2.33 -35.61
CA GLU A 13 -19.58 1.82 -34.38
C GLU A 13 -18.57 1.18 -33.43
N ILE A 14 -17.65 0.34 -33.93
CA ILE A 14 -16.58 -0.25 -33.10
C ILE A 14 -15.65 0.82 -32.52
N LYS A 15 -15.32 1.87 -33.28
CA LYS A 15 -14.50 2.98 -32.77
C LYS A 15 -15.22 3.81 -31.71
N CYS A 16 -16.50 4.11 -31.91
CA CYS A 16 -17.33 4.78 -30.90
C CYS A 16 -17.46 3.93 -29.63
N PHE A 17 -17.77 2.64 -29.76
CA PHE A 17 -17.88 1.73 -28.63
C PHE A 17 -16.56 1.61 -27.84
N ALA A 18 -15.42 1.56 -28.53
CA ALA A 18 -14.09 1.54 -27.91
C ALA A 18 -13.72 2.88 -27.24
N GLN A 19 -14.18 4.01 -27.78
CA GLN A 19 -14.00 5.32 -27.15
C GLN A 19 -14.88 5.49 -25.91
N ASP A 20 -16.13 5.01 -25.96
CA ASP A 20 -17.05 5.05 -24.83
C ASP A 20 -16.59 4.13 -23.71
N THR A 21 -16.13 2.90 -24.00
CA THR A 21 -15.54 2.02 -22.97
C THR A 21 -14.26 2.61 -22.37
N ARG A 22 -13.42 3.30 -23.15
CA ARG A 22 -12.26 4.04 -22.61
C ARG A 22 -12.67 5.16 -21.68
N ARG A 23 -13.67 5.96 -22.07
CA ARG A 23 -14.17 7.07 -21.26
C ARG A 23 -14.81 6.56 -19.97
N GLN A 24 -15.64 5.52 -20.06
CA GLN A 24 -16.30 4.89 -18.92
C GLN A 24 -15.27 4.23 -17.98
N SER A 25 -14.25 3.56 -18.54
CA SER A 25 -13.14 3.01 -17.75
C SER A 25 -12.33 4.13 -17.08
N HIS A 26 -12.13 5.25 -17.75
CA HIS A 26 -11.43 6.42 -17.18
C HIS A 26 -12.25 7.06 -16.06
N GLU A 27 -13.56 7.21 -16.23
CA GLU A 27 -14.47 7.74 -15.20
C GLU A 27 -14.57 6.81 -13.99
N ILE A 28 -14.65 5.50 -14.21
CA ILE A 28 -14.62 4.48 -13.12
C ILE A 28 -13.25 4.48 -12.42
N LEU A 29 -12.15 4.56 -13.16
CA LEU A 29 -10.81 4.68 -12.58
C LEU A 29 -10.68 5.98 -11.78
N GLN A 30 -11.16 7.12 -12.29
CA GLN A 30 -11.19 8.37 -11.53
C GLN A 30 -12.02 8.21 -10.25
N GLN A 31 -13.25 7.70 -10.32
CA GLN A 31 -14.10 7.49 -9.14
C GLN A 31 -13.47 6.54 -8.11
N LEU A 32 -12.78 5.48 -8.55
CA LEU A 32 -12.09 4.52 -7.68
C LEU A 32 -10.77 5.06 -7.10
N LEU A 33 -10.09 5.95 -7.83
CA LEU A 33 -8.88 6.65 -7.40
C LEU A 33 -9.17 7.80 -6.43
N LEU A 34 -10.43 8.26 -6.40
CA LEU A 34 -10.84 9.46 -5.70
C LEU A 34 -11.56 9.20 -4.37
N SER A 35 -11.59 7.98 -3.83
CA SER A 35 -11.90 7.81 -2.40
C SER A 35 -10.76 8.47 -1.63
N PRO A 36 -10.95 9.70 -1.11
CA PRO A 36 -9.84 10.45 -0.58
C PRO A 36 -9.36 9.74 0.69
N PRO A 37 -8.04 9.74 0.95
CA PRO A 37 -7.57 9.19 2.20
C PRO A 37 -8.25 9.91 3.36
N THR A 38 -8.77 9.15 4.33
CA THR A 38 -9.50 9.70 5.49
C THR A 38 -8.65 10.69 6.29
N GLU A 39 -7.33 10.59 6.16
CA GLU A 39 -6.35 11.54 6.70
C GLU A 39 -5.05 11.51 5.88
N SER A 40 -4.36 12.65 5.79
CA SER A 40 -3.06 12.73 5.10
C SER A 40 -1.95 12.05 5.92
N LEU A 41 -0.97 11.43 5.23
CA LEU A 41 0.16 10.77 5.88
C LEU A 41 0.98 11.75 6.76
N ASP A 42 1.09 13.02 6.35
CA ASP A 42 1.75 14.05 7.15
C ASP A 42 1.01 14.38 8.46
N SER A 43 -0.33 14.36 8.43
CA SER A 43 -1.14 14.51 9.64
C SER A 43 -0.93 13.33 10.59
N LEU A 44 -0.80 12.11 10.06
CA LEU A 44 -0.53 10.91 10.85
C LEU A 44 0.79 10.97 11.61
N LEU A 45 1.85 11.41 10.93
CA LEU A 45 3.18 11.50 11.54
C LEU A 45 3.26 12.55 12.66
N LYS A 46 2.34 13.53 12.67
CA LYS A 46 2.23 14.55 13.70
C LYS A 46 1.39 14.13 14.91
N ARG A 47 0.57 13.07 14.80
CA ARG A 47 -0.17 12.55 15.96
C ARG A 47 0.80 12.01 17.01
N GLY A 48 0.44 12.06 18.29
CA GLY A 48 1.22 11.43 19.37
C GLY A 48 1.31 9.91 19.23
N GLU A 49 1.77 9.19 20.26
CA GLU A 49 1.57 7.74 20.30
C GLU A 49 0.07 7.46 20.43
N ILE A 50 -0.48 6.72 19.47
CA ILE A 50 -1.90 6.36 19.41
C ILE A 50 -2.01 4.88 19.79
N SER A 51 -3.08 4.50 20.49
CA SER A 51 -3.49 3.10 20.61
C SER A 51 -4.04 2.61 19.27
N GLY A 52 -3.17 2.15 18.38
CA GLY A 52 -3.54 1.44 17.16
C GLY A 52 -3.17 2.11 15.85
N TRP A 53 -3.45 1.39 14.77
CA TRP A 53 -3.17 1.78 13.40
C TRP A 53 -3.94 3.03 12.97
N ALA A 54 -3.21 4.02 12.46
CA ALA A 54 -3.84 5.11 11.74
C ALA A 54 -4.53 4.62 10.46
N THR A 55 -5.69 5.21 10.15
CA THR A 55 -6.50 4.86 8.99
C THR A 55 -6.46 5.99 7.98
N HIS A 56 -5.72 5.77 6.89
CA HIS A 56 -5.77 6.61 5.70
C HIS A 56 -6.64 5.99 4.61
N ASP A 57 -6.88 4.67 4.61
CA ASP A 57 -7.76 3.97 3.68
C ASP A 57 -8.42 2.79 4.41
N THR A 58 -9.76 2.72 4.36
CA THR A 58 -10.54 1.68 5.06
C THR A 58 -10.27 0.28 4.51
N GLY A 59 -10.07 0.14 3.20
CA GLY A 59 -9.74 -1.13 2.57
C GLY A 59 -8.36 -1.64 3.01
N VAL A 60 -7.36 -0.76 3.01
CA VAL A 60 -6.02 -1.08 3.54
C VAL A 60 -6.11 -1.44 5.02
N TYR A 61 -6.92 -0.72 5.81
CA TYR A 61 -7.12 -1.02 7.23
C TYR A 61 -7.71 -2.42 7.45
N LEU A 62 -8.74 -2.80 6.70
CA LEU A 62 -9.37 -4.11 6.82
C LEU A 62 -8.41 -5.25 6.45
N LEU A 63 -7.72 -5.15 5.31
CA LEU A 63 -6.75 -6.15 4.88
C LEU A 63 -5.57 -6.27 5.86
N CYS A 64 -5.08 -5.14 6.36
CA CYS A 64 -4.01 -5.14 7.35
C CYS A 64 -4.45 -5.83 8.64
N ASN A 65 -5.67 -5.56 9.13
CA ASN A 65 -6.18 -6.23 10.34
C ASN A 65 -6.44 -7.71 10.14
N GLU A 66 -6.86 -8.14 8.95
CA GLU A 66 -7.00 -9.55 8.63
C GLU A 66 -5.64 -10.26 8.65
N PHE A 67 -4.62 -9.63 8.07
CA PHE A 67 -3.24 -10.11 8.11
C PHE A 67 -2.69 -10.19 9.54
N VAL A 68 -2.91 -9.15 10.36
CA VAL A 68 -2.53 -9.13 11.78
C VAL A 68 -3.15 -10.31 12.53
N ARG A 69 -4.46 -10.55 12.37
CA ARG A 69 -5.14 -11.70 12.98
C ARG A 69 -4.59 -13.04 12.49
N HIS A 70 -4.13 -13.12 11.24
CA HIS A 70 -3.49 -14.31 10.72
C HIS A 70 -2.16 -14.57 11.41
N ILE A 71 -1.30 -13.55 11.50
CA ILE A 71 -0.02 -13.62 12.24
C ILE A 71 -0.24 -14.03 13.70
N GLU A 72 -1.19 -13.41 14.39
CA GLU A 72 -1.48 -13.71 15.80
C GLU A 72 -1.86 -15.18 16.02
N ARG A 73 -2.56 -15.79 15.05
CA ARG A 73 -2.91 -17.22 15.09
C ARG A 73 -1.72 -18.12 14.76
N VAL A 74 -0.88 -17.69 13.82
CA VAL A 74 0.27 -18.49 13.37
C VAL A 74 1.35 -18.50 14.43
N ASP A 75 1.78 -17.34 14.90
CA ASP A 75 3.02 -17.23 15.65
C ASP A 75 2.85 -16.85 17.13
N GLY A 76 1.76 -16.17 17.54
CA GLY A 76 1.40 -15.89 18.95
C GLY A 76 2.43 -15.13 19.81
N LEU A 77 3.68 -15.06 19.38
CA LEU A 77 4.85 -14.45 20.01
C LEU A 77 5.11 -13.04 19.48
N GLN A 78 4.53 -12.71 18.32
CA GLN A 78 4.81 -11.46 17.65
C GLN A 78 3.92 -10.34 18.19
N ASP A 79 4.56 -9.31 18.73
CA ASP A 79 3.86 -8.09 19.13
C ASP A 79 3.49 -7.28 17.88
N THR A 80 2.22 -7.36 17.49
CA THR A 80 1.69 -6.80 16.24
C THR A 80 1.77 -5.27 16.17
N ARG A 81 2.09 -4.62 17.29
CA ARG A 81 2.41 -3.19 17.34
C ARG A 81 3.68 -2.87 16.55
N TYR A 82 4.61 -3.79 16.38
CA TYR A 82 5.83 -3.58 15.60
C TYR A 82 5.67 -3.93 14.11
N LEU A 83 4.45 -4.19 13.65
CA LEU A 83 4.23 -4.35 12.22
C LEU A 83 4.31 -3.00 11.49
N SER A 84 4.39 -3.03 10.16
CA SER A 84 4.40 -1.87 9.26
C SER A 84 3.20 -1.95 8.32
N LYS A 85 2.36 -0.91 8.31
CA LYS A 85 1.17 -0.83 7.45
C LYS A 85 1.51 -0.18 6.11
N PRO A 86 0.97 -0.70 4.98
CA PRO A 86 1.07 -0.04 3.68
C PRO A 86 0.61 1.42 3.73
N SER A 87 1.24 2.29 2.96
CA SER A 87 0.86 3.72 2.85
C SER A 87 0.26 4.02 1.48
N GLY A 88 -0.76 4.87 1.44
CA GLY A 88 -1.50 5.19 0.21
C GLY A 88 -2.71 4.28 -0.05
N PRO A 89 -3.53 4.60 -1.07
CA PRO A 89 -4.84 3.97 -1.27
C PRO A 89 -4.77 2.51 -1.71
N LEU A 90 -5.79 1.71 -1.37
CA LEU A 90 -5.82 0.29 -1.75
C LEU A 90 -5.83 0.11 -3.27
N ARG A 91 -6.65 0.91 -3.98
CA ARG A 91 -6.89 0.81 -5.44
C ARG A 91 -6.02 1.79 -6.24
N THR A 92 -4.73 1.80 -5.95
CA THR A 92 -3.74 2.55 -6.73
C THR A 92 -3.44 1.87 -8.07
N PRO A 93 -3.14 2.62 -9.16
CA PRO A 93 -2.61 2.04 -10.40
C PRO A 93 -1.15 1.61 -10.24
N PHE A 94 -0.44 2.14 -9.24
CA PHE A 94 0.99 1.90 -9.05
C PHE A 94 1.29 1.52 -7.60
N THR A 95 1.91 0.36 -7.40
CA THR A 95 2.35 -0.13 -6.09
C THR A 95 3.87 -0.26 -6.05
N CYS A 96 4.52 0.41 -5.10
CA CYS A 96 5.93 0.18 -4.78
C CYS A 96 6.02 -0.84 -3.65
N VAL A 97 6.86 -1.85 -3.85
CA VAL A 97 7.20 -2.83 -2.81
C VAL A 97 8.61 -2.55 -2.33
N TRP A 98 8.78 -2.39 -1.03
CA TRP A 98 10.07 -2.15 -0.39
C TRP A 98 10.46 -3.34 0.44
N ALA A 99 11.76 -3.62 0.55
CA ALA A 99 12.27 -4.41 1.66
C ALA A 99 12.66 -3.37 2.71
N TYR A 100 11.81 -3.15 3.72
CA TYR A 100 12.06 -2.13 4.73
C TYR A 100 13.13 -2.65 5.69
N PRO A 101 14.37 -2.11 5.65
CA PRO A 101 15.34 -2.52 6.62
C PRO A 101 14.96 -1.84 7.94
N THR A 102 14.58 -2.68 8.89
CA THR A 102 14.52 -2.47 10.34
C THR A 102 15.52 -1.42 10.87
N TYR A 103 15.06 -0.18 11.14
CA TYR A 103 15.90 0.91 11.68
C TYR A 103 15.10 2.02 12.39
N SER A 104 15.84 2.96 13.02
CA SER A 104 15.38 4.04 13.91
C SER A 104 14.34 4.98 13.30
N THR A 105 13.08 4.58 13.36
CA THR A 105 11.94 5.50 13.24
C THR A 105 11.60 6.10 14.61
N LYS A 106 11.02 7.31 14.62
CA LYS A 106 10.38 7.89 15.83
C LYS A 106 9.03 7.23 16.15
N LYS A 107 8.51 6.40 15.24
CA LYS A 107 7.23 5.66 15.33
C LYS A 107 7.49 4.16 15.28
N GLN A 108 8.12 3.65 16.34
CA GLN A 108 8.47 2.22 16.44
C GLN A 108 7.24 1.31 16.50
N MET A 109 6.13 1.81 17.04
CA MET A 109 4.85 1.12 17.08
C MET A 109 3.88 1.69 16.04
N PHE A 110 3.09 0.82 15.45
CA PHE A 110 2.08 1.12 14.43
C PHE A 110 2.65 1.95 13.27
N GLY A 111 3.81 1.53 12.76
CA GLY A 111 4.59 2.28 11.76
C GLY A 111 4.07 2.15 10.33
N HIS A 112 4.34 3.14 9.49
CA HIS A 112 3.88 3.15 8.08
C HIS A 112 5.05 3.00 7.11
N THR A 113 4.85 2.31 5.98
CA THR A 113 5.91 2.08 4.98
C THR A 113 6.46 3.37 4.33
N MET A 114 5.79 4.53 4.47
CA MET A 114 6.31 5.84 4.03
C MET A 114 6.53 6.81 5.18
N ASP A 115 6.88 6.30 6.35
CA ASP A 115 7.29 7.13 7.48
C ASP A 115 8.62 7.86 7.21
N LYS A 116 8.51 9.14 6.85
CA LYS A 116 9.66 10.01 6.56
C LYS A 116 10.53 10.34 7.77
N THR A 117 10.19 9.90 8.99
CA THR A 117 11.09 10.02 10.15
C THR A 117 12.25 9.04 10.07
N ASN A 118 12.12 7.99 9.25
CA ASN A 118 13.24 7.15 8.82
C ASN A 118 14.01 7.85 7.68
N LEU A 119 15.33 7.99 7.81
CA LEU A 119 16.18 8.67 6.81
C LEU A 119 16.13 8.04 5.41
N TYR A 120 16.06 6.71 5.32
CA TYR A 120 15.99 6.02 4.02
C TYR A 120 14.64 6.26 3.33
N LEU A 121 13.56 6.27 4.11
CA LEU A 121 12.24 6.61 3.58
C LEU A 121 12.08 8.11 3.35
N ALA A 122 12.79 8.97 4.06
CA ALA A 122 12.74 10.41 3.82
C ALA A 122 13.11 10.73 2.36
N GLY A 123 14.13 10.06 1.81
CA GLY A 123 14.51 10.19 0.40
C GLY A 123 13.44 9.68 -0.55
N GLN A 124 12.75 8.59 -0.22
CA GLN A 124 11.65 8.06 -1.03
C GLN A 124 10.40 8.95 -0.95
N TYR A 125 10.07 9.41 0.25
CA TYR A 125 9.02 10.37 0.53
C TYR A 125 9.23 11.68 -0.23
N ALA A 126 10.47 12.17 -0.29
CA ALA A 126 10.79 13.36 -1.07
C ALA A 126 10.55 13.17 -2.59
N LYS A 127 10.71 11.94 -3.11
CA LYS A 127 10.51 11.62 -4.53
C LYS A 127 9.05 11.38 -4.89
N ILE A 128 8.34 10.61 -4.08
CA ILE A 128 6.99 10.10 -4.38
C ILE A 128 5.93 10.96 -3.69
N GLY A 129 6.19 11.38 -2.45
CA GLY A 129 5.23 12.05 -1.60
C GLY A 129 3.99 11.22 -1.28
N PRO A 130 2.99 11.81 -0.61
CA PRO A 130 1.67 11.23 -0.44
C PRO A 130 0.89 11.38 -1.74
N HIS A 131 1.20 10.55 -2.74
CA HIS A 131 0.52 10.59 -4.04
C HIS A 131 -0.73 9.69 -4.04
N PRO A 132 -1.92 10.16 -4.45
CA PRO A 132 -3.15 9.37 -4.42
C PRO A 132 -3.12 8.16 -5.37
N THR A 133 -2.24 8.18 -6.36
CA THR A 133 -2.07 7.08 -7.32
C THR A 133 -0.86 6.20 -7.03
N VAL A 134 -0.31 6.27 -5.81
CA VAL A 134 0.80 5.41 -5.39
C VAL A 134 0.47 4.77 -4.04
N ARG A 135 0.60 3.44 -3.97
CA ARG A 135 0.64 2.70 -2.71
C ARG A 135 2.06 2.23 -2.51
N THR A 136 2.54 2.28 -1.30
CA THR A 136 3.79 1.66 -0.89
C THR A 136 3.50 0.60 0.14
N GLN A 137 4.18 -0.53 0.05
CA GLN A 137 4.03 -1.63 1.00
C GLN A 137 5.38 -2.28 1.27
N ASP A 138 5.50 -2.79 2.48
CA ASP A 138 6.67 -3.55 2.89
C ASP A 138 6.51 -5.00 2.45
N ARG A 139 7.61 -5.59 1.97
CA ARG A 139 7.69 -7.03 1.72
C ARG A 139 7.80 -7.80 3.03
N PHE A 140 8.38 -7.17 4.07
CA PHE A 140 8.56 -7.79 5.38
C PHE A 140 7.98 -6.85 6.43
N PRO A 141 6.67 -6.94 6.72
CA PRO A 141 5.99 -5.96 7.55
C PRO A 141 6.48 -5.99 9.01
N VAL A 142 7.31 -6.94 9.41
CA VAL A 142 7.87 -7.06 10.75
C VAL A 142 9.03 -6.08 10.91
N GLN A 143 8.87 -5.11 11.80
CA GLN A 143 9.94 -4.20 12.16
C GLN A 143 10.71 -4.75 13.35
N GLU A 144 12.04 -4.68 13.27
CA GLU A 144 12.91 -4.99 14.40
C GLU A 144 13.99 -3.96 14.62
N SER A 145 14.65 -4.10 15.77
CA SER A 145 15.79 -3.27 16.07
C SER A 145 16.94 -3.67 15.16
N HIS A 146 17.70 -2.68 14.71
CA HIS A 146 18.92 -2.95 13.98
C HIS A 146 19.88 -3.79 14.83
N ASN A 147 20.49 -4.79 14.19
CA ASN A 147 21.56 -5.60 14.75
C ASN A 147 22.70 -5.64 13.74
N ASP A 148 23.91 -5.33 14.19
CA ASP A 148 25.14 -5.34 13.38
C ASP A 148 25.44 -6.71 12.76
N LYS A 149 24.85 -7.78 13.30
CA LYS A 149 24.95 -9.17 12.80
C LYS A 149 23.85 -9.54 11.80
N GLY A 150 23.05 -8.58 11.38
CA GLY A 150 21.83 -8.80 10.60
C GLY A 150 20.66 -9.22 11.49
N VAL A 151 19.44 -9.24 10.91
CA VAL A 151 18.23 -9.59 11.65
C VAL A 151 17.97 -11.10 11.53
N PRO A 152 17.92 -11.85 12.65
CA PRO A 152 17.85 -13.32 12.61
C PRO A 152 16.41 -13.83 12.50
N TRP A 153 15.67 -13.41 11.47
CA TRP A 153 14.25 -13.70 11.28
C TRP A 153 13.88 -15.18 11.44
N VAL A 154 14.64 -16.07 10.82
CA VAL A 154 14.40 -17.51 10.85
C VAL A 154 14.56 -18.11 12.26
N MET A 155 15.35 -17.46 13.12
CA MET A 155 15.56 -17.89 14.51
C MET A 155 14.52 -17.29 15.45
N ILE A 156 14.10 -16.05 15.22
CA ILE A 156 13.09 -15.36 16.04
C ILE A 156 11.68 -15.87 15.73
N TYR A 157 11.44 -16.21 14.46
CA TYR A 157 10.13 -16.60 13.94
C TYR A 157 10.18 -18.02 13.36
N PRO A 158 9.97 -19.07 14.19
CA PRO A 158 10.07 -20.46 13.75
C PRO A 158 9.10 -20.80 12.59
N LYS A 159 8.01 -20.05 12.48
CA LYS A 159 7.00 -20.18 11.42
C LYS A 159 7.15 -19.14 10.30
N TRP A 160 8.33 -18.55 10.14
CA TRP A 160 8.62 -17.53 9.13
C TRP A 160 8.10 -17.85 7.73
N ARG A 161 8.28 -19.08 7.26
CA ARG A 161 7.81 -19.55 5.94
C ARG A 161 6.29 -19.51 5.74
N GLN A 162 5.51 -19.40 6.81
CA GLN A 162 4.06 -19.29 6.77
C GLN A 162 3.59 -17.82 6.81
N MET A 163 4.51 -16.88 7.10
CA MET A 163 4.25 -15.45 7.18
C MET A 163 4.68 -14.67 5.91
N GLU A 164 5.65 -15.19 5.14
CA GLU A 164 6.01 -14.72 3.79
C GLU A 164 4.97 -15.19 2.75
#